data_AF-A0A8I1UYE8-F1
#
_entry.id   AF-A0A8I1UYE8-F1
#
_cell.length_a   1.000
_cell.length_b   1.000
_cell.length_c   1.000
_cell.angle_alpha   90.00
_cell.angle_beta   90.00
_cell.angle_gamma   90.00
#
_symmetry.space_group_name_H-M   'P 1'
#
loop_
_entity.id
_entity.type
_entity.pdbx_description
1 polymer ?
#
loop_
_entity_poly.entity_id
_entity_poly.type
_entity_poly.pdbx_seq_one_letter_code
_entity_poly.pdbx_strand_id
1 'polypeptide(L)'
;MPSKFPPRIYRFHLPAEEIEGATHVGHALEMLERYEQDFTMNIHLLAFADQQIRDRSKQGPAPDDVDLWRKNIGILGAWRNIAGRDGAMALYNYGKALEAISELLGNPPLGLCPTLRNLIDYKAFKAQRKRFDTAFPNIILIRHAVSHAAELMAHPADARQNLFSGDYSGGGIEIKASGFGGGLYVDGVYEDTVTRTIDGKVLTYKLSGKSALELEAIRLAVWAIFQPPE
;
A
#
# COMPACT_ATOMS: atom_id res chain seq x y z
N MET A 1 19.94 -1.88 -19.72
CA MET A 1 19.41 -2.46 -18.45
C MET A 1 18.70 -1.34 -17.70
N PRO A 2 17.59 -1.59 -16.99
CA PRO A 2 16.94 -0.55 -16.20
C PRO A 2 17.92 0.04 -15.18
N SER A 3 17.94 1.37 -15.03
CA SER A 3 18.80 2.04 -14.06
C SER A 3 18.47 1.58 -12.63
N LYS A 4 19.51 1.30 -11.85
CA LYS A 4 19.41 1.00 -10.42
C LYS A 4 19.15 2.24 -9.57
N PHE A 5 19.29 3.43 -10.14
CA PHE A 5 19.15 4.69 -9.43
C PHE A 5 17.98 5.51 -9.99
N PRO A 6 17.31 6.31 -9.13
CA PRO A 6 16.32 7.27 -9.57
C PRO A 6 16.87 8.16 -10.69
N PRO A 7 16.09 8.41 -11.76
CA PRO A 7 16.52 9.26 -12.85
C PRO A 7 16.70 10.69 -12.35
N ARG A 8 17.78 11.34 -12.78
CA ARG A 8 18.01 12.76 -12.51
C ARG A 8 17.36 13.57 -13.61
N ILE A 9 16.42 14.44 -13.23
CA ILE A 9 15.80 15.38 -14.17
C ILE A 9 16.84 16.46 -14.53
N TYR A 10 17.19 16.56 -15.81
CA TYR A 10 18.11 17.57 -16.31
C TYR A 10 17.43 18.94 -16.30
N ARG A 11 17.81 19.80 -15.35
CA ARG A 11 17.17 21.12 -15.13
C ARG A 11 17.71 22.22 -16.05
N PHE A 12 18.86 22.00 -16.71
CA PHE A 12 19.56 23.03 -17.50
C PHE A 12 18.78 23.55 -18.70
N HIS A 13 17.77 22.83 -19.17
CA HIS A 13 16.93 23.21 -20.31
C HIS A 13 15.50 23.58 -19.91
N LEU A 14 15.21 23.62 -18.61
CA LEU A 14 13.88 24.00 -18.12
C LEU A 14 13.81 25.52 -17.90
N PRO A 15 12.68 26.16 -18.20
CA PRO A 15 12.43 27.54 -17.79
C PRO A 15 12.58 27.71 -16.28
N ALA A 16 12.99 28.89 -15.83
CA ALA A 16 13.29 29.15 -14.41
C ALA A 16 12.08 28.86 -13.50
N GLU A 17 10.87 29.16 -14.00
CA GLU A 17 9.60 28.92 -13.36
C GLU A 17 9.26 27.42 -13.18
N GLU A 18 9.84 26.52 -13.99
CA GLU A 18 9.59 25.07 -13.91
C GLU A 18 10.59 24.34 -12.99
N ILE A 19 11.69 25.00 -12.56
CA ILE A 19 12.78 24.35 -11.81
C ILE A 19 12.30 23.77 -10.48
N GLU A 20 11.45 24.50 -9.75
CA GLU A 20 10.89 24.04 -8.48
C GLU A 20 9.98 22.83 -8.70
N GLY A 21 9.03 22.92 -9.64
CA GLY A 21 8.16 21.80 -9.99
C GLY A 21 8.94 20.57 -10.43
N ALA A 22 9.97 20.73 -11.27
CA ALA A 22 10.83 19.65 -11.71
C ALA A 22 11.65 19.03 -10.55
N THR A 23 12.04 19.85 -9.56
CA THR A 23 12.65 19.35 -8.33
C THR A 23 11.70 18.44 -7.56
N HIS A 24 10.43 18.84 -7.42
CA HIS A 24 9.41 18.02 -6.78
C HIS A 24 9.09 16.73 -7.55
N VAL A 25 9.08 16.76 -8.89
CA VAL A 25 8.97 15.54 -9.71
C VAL A 25 10.14 14.60 -9.39
N GLY A 26 11.37 15.13 -9.29
CA GLY A 26 12.57 14.35 -8.93
C GLY A 26 12.42 13.66 -7.57
N HIS A 27 12.01 14.41 -6.54
CA HIS A 27 11.76 13.83 -5.21
C HIS A 27 10.65 12.76 -5.25
N ALA A 28 9.56 13.01 -5.99
CA ALA A 28 8.48 12.03 -6.10
C ALA A 28 8.95 10.72 -6.78
N LEU A 29 9.86 10.79 -7.75
CA LEU A 29 10.47 9.61 -8.38
C LEU A 29 11.33 8.79 -7.42
N GLU A 30 12.08 9.46 -6.54
CA GLU A 30 12.84 8.82 -5.45
C GLU A 30 11.91 8.16 -4.42
N MET A 31 10.79 8.82 -4.10
CA MET A 31 9.82 8.30 -3.14
C MET A 31 9.15 7.00 -3.60
N LEU A 32 9.03 6.75 -4.91
CA LEU A 32 8.53 5.46 -5.42
C LEU A 32 9.38 4.28 -4.92
N GLU A 33 10.71 4.40 -4.98
CA GLU A 33 11.62 3.35 -4.47
C GLU A 33 11.48 3.19 -2.97
N ARG A 34 11.44 4.31 -2.24
CA ARG A 34 11.30 4.27 -0.78
C ARG A 34 10.02 3.54 -0.36
N TYR A 35 8.87 3.88 -0.94
CA TYR A 35 7.61 3.25 -0.56
C TYR A 35 7.50 1.78 -1.03
N GLU A 36 8.17 1.40 -2.11
CA GLU A 36 8.35 -0.03 -2.48
C GLU A 36 9.19 -0.79 -1.44
N GLN A 37 10.30 -0.19 -0.98
CA GLN A 37 11.14 -0.78 0.05
C GLN A 37 10.39 -0.92 1.36
N ASP A 38 9.66 0.11 1.79
CA ASP A 38 8.79 0.07 2.98
C ASP A 38 7.76 -1.06 2.85
N PHE A 39 7.10 -1.20 1.69
CA PHE A 39 6.19 -2.31 1.42
C PHE A 39 6.87 -3.68 1.53
N THR A 40 8.09 -3.80 1.00
CA THR A 40 8.89 -5.03 1.04
C THR A 40 9.30 -5.40 2.47
N MET A 41 9.68 -4.43 3.29
CA MET A 41 9.97 -4.66 4.71
C MET A 41 8.75 -5.21 5.47
N ASN A 42 7.55 -4.75 5.12
CA ASN A 42 6.31 -5.27 5.70
C ASN A 42 6.02 -6.73 5.31
N ILE A 43 6.37 -7.14 4.09
CA ILE A 43 6.31 -8.56 3.70
C ILE A 43 7.25 -9.40 4.57
N HIS A 44 8.47 -8.92 4.81
CA HIS A 44 9.44 -9.63 5.66
C HIS A 44 8.98 -9.70 7.12
N LEU A 45 8.40 -8.63 7.66
CA LEU A 45 7.84 -8.63 9.01
C LEU A 45 6.69 -9.65 9.14
N LEU A 46 5.80 -9.70 8.16
CA LEU A 46 4.72 -10.68 8.11
C LEU A 46 5.26 -12.11 8.09
N ALA A 47 6.18 -12.39 7.17
CA ALA A 47 6.79 -13.72 7.03
C ALA A 47 7.53 -14.16 8.31
N PHE A 48 8.24 -13.23 8.95
CA PHE A 48 8.90 -13.47 10.22
C PHE A 48 7.88 -13.83 11.32
N ALA A 49 6.84 -13.01 11.50
CA ALA A 49 5.82 -13.23 12.52
C ALA A 49 5.09 -14.57 12.31
N ASP A 50 4.73 -14.89 11.07
CA ASP A 50 4.11 -16.16 10.70
C ASP A 50 5.01 -17.36 11.01
N GLN A 51 6.30 -17.26 10.70
CA GLN A 51 7.25 -18.32 10.98
C GLN A 51 7.38 -18.56 12.49
N GLN A 52 7.52 -17.48 13.27
CA GLN A 52 7.60 -17.57 14.73
C GLN A 52 6.34 -18.18 15.36
N ILE A 53 5.15 -17.82 14.86
CA ILE A 53 3.89 -18.41 15.32
C ILE A 53 3.85 -19.92 15.00
N ARG A 54 4.22 -20.31 13.78
CA ARG A 54 4.26 -21.73 13.38
C ARG A 54 5.20 -22.54 14.26
N ASP A 55 6.41 -22.04 14.49
CA ASP A 55 7.42 -22.76 15.27
C ASP A 55 7.01 -22.91 16.73
N ARG A 56 6.47 -21.86 17.34
CA ARG A 56 5.94 -21.89 18.72
C ARG A 56 4.69 -22.76 18.86
N SER A 57 3.83 -22.80 17.84
CA SER A 57 2.63 -23.64 17.86
C SER A 57 2.99 -25.13 17.82
N LYS A 58 4.04 -25.50 17.08
CA LYS A 58 4.57 -26.88 17.06
C LYS A 58 5.16 -27.31 18.39
N GLN A 59 5.81 -26.40 19.11
CA GLN A 59 6.41 -26.68 20.42
C GLN A 59 5.35 -26.79 21.53
N GLY A 60 4.27 -26.02 21.41
CA GLY A 60 3.26 -25.89 22.47
C GLY A 60 3.78 -25.10 23.68
N PRO A 61 2.90 -24.72 24.61
CA PRO A 61 3.33 -24.12 25.86
C PRO A 61 3.94 -25.16 26.80
N ALA A 62 4.94 -24.77 27.60
CA ALA A 62 5.29 -25.51 28.81
C ALA A 62 4.13 -25.41 29.83
N PRO A 63 3.88 -26.43 30.67
CA PRO A 63 2.74 -26.44 31.59
C PRO A 63 2.68 -25.24 32.54
N ASP A 64 3.83 -24.72 32.94
CA ASP A 64 4.03 -23.58 33.84
C ASP A 64 4.09 -22.22 33.14
N ASP A 65 4.09 -22.19 31.80
CA ASP A 65 4.35 -20.97 31.01
C ASP A 65 3.24 -20.63 29.99
N VAL A 66 2.04 -21.20 30.18
CA VAL A 66 0.90 -21.04 29.24
C VAL A 66 0.56 -19.56 28.99
N ASP A 67 0.60 -18.72 30.02
CA ASP A 67 0.24 -17.31 29.89
C ASP A 67 1.29 -16.49 29.13
N LEU A 68 2.58 -16.74 29.36
CA LEU A 68 3.65 -16.11 28.58
C LEU A 68 3.61 -16.58 27.13
N TRP A 69 3.34 -17.88 26.90
CA TRP A 69 3.15 -18.42 25.56
C TRP A 69 2.01 -17.69 24.84
N ARG A 70 0.83 -17.56 25.46
CA ARG A 70 -0.31 -16.82 24.89
C ARG A 70 0.04 -15.37 24.60
N LYS A 71 0.71 -14.69 25.53
CA LYS A 71 1.15 -13.29 25.36
C LYS A 71 2.10 -13.15 24.17
N ASN A 72 3.06 -14.06 24.02
CA ASN A 72 4.01 -14.05 22.92
C ASN A 72 3.33 -14.30 21.56
N ILE A 73 2.40 -15.25 21.49
CA ILE A 73 1.58 -15.46 20.27
C ILE A 73 0.77 -14.20 19.96
N GLY A 74 0.19 -13.55 20.98
CA GLY A 74 -0.54 -12.28 20.82
C GLY A 74 0.34 -11.15 20.28
N ILE A 75 1.58 -11.01 20.76
CA ILE A 75 2.55 -10.03 20.26
C ILE A 75 2.87 -10.29 18.78
N LEU A 76 3.11 -11.54 18.40
CA LEU A 76 3.38 -11.90 17.00
C LEU A 76 2.14 -11.63 16.12
N GLY A 77 0.94 -11.89 16.61
CA GLY A 77 -0.31 -11.50 15.95
C GLY A 77 -0.40 -9.98 15.75
N ALA A 78 -0.04 -9.19 16.76
CA ALA A 78 0.02 -7.74 16.64
C ALA A 78 1.05 -7.28 15.59
N TRP A 79 2.19 -7.96 15.46
CA TRP A 79 3.19 -7.65 14.43
C TRP A 79 2.67 -7.91 13.01
N ARG A 80 1.87 -8.97 12.80
CA ARG A 80 1.18 -9.20 11.51
C ARG A 80 0.24 -8.05 11.19
N ASN A 81 -0.50 -7.56 12.18
CA ASN A 81 -1.41 -6.43 12.01
C ASN A 81 -0.66 -5.13 11.71
N ILE A 82 0.47 -4.87 12.38
CA ILE A 82 1.34 -3.74 12.08
C ILE A 82 1.82 -3.81 10.63
N ALA A 83 2.34 -4.97 10.19
CA ALA A 83 2.78 -5.18 8.81
C ALA A 83 1.66 -4.88 7.79
N GLY A 84 0.45 -5.35 8.07
CA GLY A 84 -0.72 -5.09 7.21
C GLY A 84 -1.22 -3.63 7.24
N ARG A 85 -1.01 -2.88 8.31
CA ARG A 85 -1.35 -1.45 8.34
C ARG A 85 -0.32 -0.62 7.61
N ASP A 86 0.96 -0.86 7.91
CA ASP A 86 2.06 -0.11 7.33
C ASP A 86 2.24 -0.42 5.84
N GLY A 87 2.00 -1.67 5.41
CA GLY A 87 1.94 -2.02 3.99
C GLY A 87 0.85 -1.28 3.22
N ALA A 88 -0.33 -1.06 3.82
CA ALA A 88 -1.38 -0.25 3.21
C ALA A 88 -0.96 1.24 3.09
N MET A 89 -0.27 1.76 4.10
CA MET A 89 0.26 3.13 4.06
C MET A 89 1.35 3.29 3.00
N ALA A 90 2.24 2.31 2.85
CA ALA A 90 3.25 2.29 1.81
C ALA A 90 2.61 2.33 0.41
N LEU A 91 1.60 1.49 0.14
CA LEU A 91 0.85 1.52 -1.12
C LEU A 91 0.15 2.87 -1.36
N TYR A 92 -0.51 3.42 -0.34
CA TYR A 92 -1.16 4.73 -0.46
C TYR A 92 -0.15 5.83 -0.81
N ASN A 93 0.98 5.87 -0.12
CA ASN A 93 2.03 6.86 -0.34
C ASN A 93 2.71 6.70 -1.70
N TYR A 94 2.88 5.45 -2.18
CA TYR A 94 3.33 5.16 -3.54
C TYR A 94 2.36 5.75 -4.58
N GLY A 95 1.05 5.53 -4.38
CA GLY A 95 0.01 6.16 -5.18
C GLY A 95 0.05 7.69 -5.12
N LYS A 96 0.34 8.28 -3.96
CA LYS A 96 0.50 9.74 -3.83
C LYS A 96 1.73 10.29 -4.54
N ALA A 97 2.85 9.56 -4.55
CA ALA A 97 4.02 9.94 -5.34
C ALA A 97 3.69 9.96 -6.85
N LEU A 98 2.98 8.96 -7.36
CA LEU A 98 2.50 8.97 -8.74
C LEU A 98 1.51 10.11 -9.02
N GLU A 99 0.69 10.50 -8.04
CA GLU A 99 -0.30 11.57 -8.18
C GLU A 99 0.39 12.92 -8.30
N ALA A 100 1.37 13.18 -7.41
CA ALA A 100 2.20 14.38 -7.44
C ALA A 100 2.92 14.55 -8.79
N ILE A 101 3.51 13.47 -9.33
CA ILE A 101 4.12 13.49 -10.67
C ILE A 101 3.08 13.87 -11.73
N SER A 102 1.89 13.27 -11.68
CA SER A 102 0.82 13.55 -12.63
C SER A 102 0.31 15.00 -12.57
N GLU A 103 0.19 15.57 -11.37
CA GLU A 103 -0.27 16.93 -11.13
C GLU A 103 0.75 17.95 -11.63
N LEU A 104 2.02 17.79 -11.27
CA LEU A 104 3.11 18.68 -11.69
C LEU A 104 3.31 18.68 -13.20
N LEU A 105 3.13 17.52 -13.86
CA LEU A 105 3.16 17.37 -15.32
C LEU A 105 1.80 17.62 -16.00
N GLY A 106 0.80 18.07 -15.25
CA GLY A 106 -0.57 18.25 -15.74
C GLY A 106 -0.72 19.40 -16.73
N ASN A 107 -1.98 19.79 -16.97
CA ASN A 107 -2.29 21.06 -17.63
C ASN A 107 -2.34 22.19 -16.58
N PRO A 108 -2.06 23.45 -16.98
CA PRO A 108 -2.36 24.60 -16.14
C PRO A 108 -3.84 24.63 -15.67
N PRO A 109 -4.14 25.22 -14.50
CA PRO A 109 -3.24 26.00 -13.64
C PRO A 109 -2.40 25.17 -12.66
N LEU A 110 -2.64 23.86 -12.55
CA LEU A 110 -1.96 22.99 -11.59
C LEU A 110 -0.64 22.42 -12.12
N GLY A 111 -0.52 22.24 -13.44
CA GLY A 111 0.71 21.81 -14.09
C GLY A 111 1.78 22.89 -14.02
N LEU A 112 2.90 22.59 -13.36
CA LEU A 112 4.03 23.49 -13.18
C LEU A 112 5.21 23.17 -14.10
N CYS A 113 5.16 22.06 -14.84
CA CYS A 113 6.28 21.59 -15.66
C CYS A 113 5.89 21.27 -17.12
N PRO A 114 5.30 22.22 -17.89
CA PRO A 114 4.88 21.94 -19.26
C PRO A 114 6.03 21.59 -20.20
N THR A 115 7.22 22.19 -20.05
CA THR A 115 8.41 21.84 -20.85
C THR A 115 8.86 20.42 -20.54
N LEU A 116 8.99 20.06 -19.26
CA LEU A 116 9.36 18.69 -18.86
C LEU A 116 8.35 17.66 -19.39
N ARG A 117 7.05 17.94 -19.31
CA ARG A 117 6.01 17.07 -19.83
C ARG A 117 6.17 16.79 -21.32
N ASN A 118 6.57 17.80 -22.11
CA ASN A 118 6.78 17.64 -23.55
C ASN A 118 8.06 16.86 -23.89
N LEU A 119 9.00 16.75 -22.95
CA LEU A 119 10.24 16.00 -23.13
C LEU A 119 10.12 14.50 -22.84
N ILE A 120 8.99 14.07 -22.26
CA ILE A 120 8.78 12.68 -21.85
C ILE A 120 7.57 12.06 -22.54
N ASP A 121 7.50 10.73 -22.57
CA ASP A 121 6.27 10.02 -22.96
C ASP A 121 5.25 10.06 -21.80
N TYR A 122 4.55 11.19 -21.69
CA TYR A 122 3.51 11.38 -20.66
C TYR A 122 2.33 10.41 -20.82
N LYS A 123 2.09 9.89 -22.03
CA LYS A 123 1.06 8.87 -22.25
C LYS A 123 1.48 7.53 -21.65
N ALA A 124 2.75 7.13 -21.79
CA ALA A 124 3.29 5.97 -21.10
C ALA A 124 3.22 6.12 -19.58
N PHE A 125 3.48 7.33 -19.05
CA PHE A 125 3.35 7.58 -17.61
C PHE A 125 1.92 7.37 -17.11
N LYS A 126 0.92 7.92 -17.81
CA LYS A 126 -0.50 7.70 -17.48
C LYS A 126 -0.89 6.21 -17.52
N ALA A 127 -0.30 5.44 -18.43
CA ALA A 127 -0.53 3.99 -18.48
C ALA A 127 0.02 3.28 -17.22
N GLN A 128 1.19 3.68 -16.71
CA GLN A 128 1.72 3.14 -15.46
C GLN A 128 0.89 3.55 -14.24
N ARG A 129 0.37 4.78 -14.21
CA ARG A 129 -0.57 5.19 -13.16
C ARG A 129 -1.84 4.32 -13.18
N LYS A 130 -2.44 4.13 -14.35
CA LYS A 130 -3.61 3.26 -14.49
C LYS A 130 -3.31 1.81 -14.08
N ARG A 131 -2.12 1.31 -14.39
CA ARG A 131 -1.64 -0.01 -13.98
C ARG A 131 -1.60 -0.13 -12.46
N PHE A 132 -1.06 0.86 -11.76
CA PHE A 132 -1.10 0.94 -10.30
C PHE A 132 -2.53 0.90 -9.76
N ASP A 133 -3.41 1.78 -10.25
CA ASP A 133 -4.80 1.86 -9.78
C ASP A 133 -5.59 0.55 -10.02
N THR A 134 -5.24 -0.18 -11.09
CA THR A 134 -5.83 -1.50 -11.41
C THR A 134 -5.27 -2.60 -10.51
N ALA A 135 -3.97 -2.59 -10.23
CA ALA A 135 -3.32 -3.58 -9.39
C ALA A 135 -3.69 -3.42 -7.90
N PHE A 136 -3.92 -2.18 -7.46
CA PHE A 136 -4.19 -1.82 -6.06
C PHE A 136 -5.49 -1.00 -5.95
N PRO A 137 -6.65 -1.61 -6.23
CA PRO A 137 -7.93 -0.91 -6.19
C PRO A 137 -8.28 -0.49 -4.76
N ASN A 138 -9.03 0.61 -4.64
CA ASN A 138 -9.56 1.12 -3.37
C ASN A 138 -8.51 1.51 -2.32
N ILE A 139 -7.25 1.75 -2.71
CA ILE A 139 -6.18 1.99 -1.73
C ILE A 139 -6.45 3.19 -0.80
N ILE A 140 -7.17 4.21 -1.28
CA ILE A 140 -7.59 5.35 -0.46
C ILE A 140 -8.54 4.89 0.66
N LEU A 141 -9.56 4.08 0.32
CA LEU A 141 -10.49 3.52 1.29
C LEU A 141 -9.78 2.58 2.27
N ILE A 142 -8.85 1.75 1.79
CA ILE A 142 -8.03 0.88 2.63
C ILE A 142 -7.19 1.73 3.61
N ARG A 143 -6.56 2.81 3.14
CA ARG A 143 -5.82 3.75 3.98
C ARG A 143 -6.70 4.35 5.07
N HIS A 144 -7.92 4.75 4.73
CA HIS A 144 -8.88 5.24 5.73
C HIS A 144 -9.22 4.17 6.76
N ALA A 145 -9.48 2.93 6.32
CA ALA A 145 -9.80 1.83 7.20
C ALA A 145 -8.67 1.49 8.19
N VAL A 146 -7.40 1.54 7.75
CA VAL A 146 -6.24 1.24 8.62
C VAL A 146 -5.87 2.41 9.53
N SER A 147 -6.08 3.66 9.10
CA SER A 147 -5.63 4.85 9.83
C SER A 147 -6.63 5.29 10.91
N HIS A 148 -7.91 5.00 10.71
CA HIS A 148 -9.00 5.51 11.57
C HIS A 148 -9.70 4.38 12.35
N ALA A 149 -9.01 3.27 12.61
CA ALA A 149 -9.56 2.08 13.26
C ALA A 149 -10.35 2.37 14.56
N ALA A 150 -9.88 3.31 15.38
CA ALA A 150 -10.58 3.70 16.61
C ALA A 150 -11.86 4.50 16.35
N GLU A 151 -11.87 5.35 15.31
CA GLU A 151 -13.04 6.15 14.92
C GLU A 151 -14.15 5.25 14.35
N LEU A 152 -13.80 4.18 13.63
CA LEU A 152 -14.77 3.23 13.07
C LEU A 152 -15.65 2.56 14.13
N MET A 153 -15.22 2.58 15.39
CA MET A 153 -15.86 1.95 16.55
C MET A 153 -16.16 2.94 17.68
N ALA A 154 -15.98 4.24 17.45
CA ALA A 154 -16.08 5.26 18.51
C ALA A 154 -17.50 5.36 19.07
N HIS A 155 -18.53 5.27 18.20
CA HIS A 155 -19.93 5.20 18.62
C HIS A 155 -20.65 3.97 18.06
N PRO A 156 -21.72 3.49 18.74
CA PRO A 156 -22.54 2.39 18.23
C PRO A 156 -23.17 2.64 16.85
N ALA A 157 -23.32 3.89 16.43
CA ALA A 157 -23.76 4.24 15.09
C ALA A 157 -22.65 3.99 14.05
N ASP A 158 -21.42 4.41 14.35
CA ASP A 158 -20.24 4.21 13.49
C ASP A 158 -19.95 2.72 13.31
N ALA A 159 -20.01 1.95 14.39
CA ALA A 159 -19.84 0.50 14.33
C ALA A 159 -20.89 -0.15 13.40
N ARG A 160 -22.15 0.29 13.47
CA ARG A 160 -23.25 -0.20 12.60
C ARG A 160 -23.07 0.18 11.14
N GLN A 161 -22.57 1.39 10.85
CA GLN A 161 -22.29 1.81 9.48
C GLN A 161 -21.13 1.03 8.85
N ASN A 162 -20.11 0.71 9.65
CA ASN A 162 -18.92 0.01 9.16
C ASN A 162 -19.08 -1.51 9.12
N LEU A 163 -20.13 -2.07 9.75
CA LEU A 163 -20.44 -3.49 9.70
C LEU A 163 -20.79 -3.91 8.26
N PHE A 164 -20.09 -4.92 7.75
CA PHE A 164 -20.51 -5.61 6.54
C PHE A 164 -21.65 -6.58 6.88
N SER A 165 -22.68 -6.62 6.04
CA SER A 165 -23.79 -7.57 6.13
C SER A 165 -23.88 -8.42 4.85
N GLY A 166 -23.96 -9.75 5.00
CA GLY A 166 -24.12 -10.67 3.88
C GLY A 166 -23.12 -11.81 3.90
N ASP A 167 -23.17 -12.64 2.85
CA ASP A 167 -22.15 -13.66 2.61
C ASP A 167 -20.91 -13.01 1.98
N TYR A 168 -19.73 -13.40 2.46
CA TYR A 168 -18.46 -12.99 1.85
C TYR A 168 -17.57 -14.21 1.70
N SER A 169 -16.97 -14.38 0.52
CA SER A 169 -15.93 -15.37 0.29
C SER A 169 -14.80 -14.69 -0.47
N GLY A 170 -13.64 -14.56 0.19
CA GLY A 170 -12.50 -13.85 -0.37
C GLY A 170 -11.36 -13.71 0.63
N GLY A 171 -10.13 -13.62 0.15
CA GLY A 171 -8.96 -13.36 1.00
C GLY A 171 -8.73 -14.36 2.14
N GLY A 172 -9.12 -15.63 1.95
CA GLY A 172 -9.01 -16.69 2.97
C GLY A 172 -10.08 -16.63 4.06
N ILE A 173 -11.10 -15.78 3.89
CA ILE A 173 -12.20 -15.61 4.83
C ILE A 173 -13.50 -16.04 4.14
N GLU A 174 -14.30 -16.85 4.83
CA GLU A 174 -15.67 -17.19 4.47
C GLU A 174 -16.60 -16.73 5.60
N ILE A 175 -17.56 -15.87 5.26
CA ILE A 175 -18.59 -15.36 6.16
C ILE A 175 -19.93 -15.81 5.59
N LYS A 176 -20.74 -16.47 6.43
CA LYS A 176 -22.12 -16.81 6.11
C LYS A 176 -23.07 -15.96 6.95
N ALA A 177 -23.98 -15.26 6.28
CA ALA A 177 -24.97 -14.37 6.84
C ALA A 177 -25.91 -15.07 7.84
N SER A 178 -26.07 -16.39 7.72
CA SER A 178 -26.97 -17.19 8.56
C SER A 178 -26.46 -17.42 10.00
N GLY A 179 -25.23 -17.02 10.34
CA GLY A 179 -24.64 -17.25 11.67
C GLY A 179 -24.19 -16.00 12.44
N PHE A 180 -24.00 -14.87 11.76
CA PHE A 180 -23.51 -13.62 12.35
C PHE A 180 -24.27 -12.42 11.76
N GLY A 181 -24.80 -11.54 12.61
CA GLY A 181 -25.53 -10.32 12.23
C GLY A 181 -24.66 -9.20 11.62
N GLY A 182 -23.66 -9.58 10.82
CA GLY A 182 -22.60 -8.74 10.29
C GLY A 182 -21.28 -8.85 11.05
N GLY A 183 -20.17 -8.51 10.39
CA GLY A 183 -18.83 -8.56 10.96
C GLY A 183 -18.00 -7.32 10.61
N LEU A 184 -17.17 -6.87 11.56
CA LEU A 184 -16.23 -5.77 11.35
C LEU A 184 -14.80 -6.29 11.49
N TYR A 185 -14.02 -6.23 10.41
CA TYR A 185 -12.60 -6.57 10.43
C TYR A 185 -11.77 -5.31 10.55
N VAL A 186 -11.42 -4.96 11.78
CA VAL A 186 -10.50 -3.85 12.06
C VAL A 186 -9.05 -4.26 11.77
N ASP A 187 -8.69 -5.51 12.04
CA ASP A 187 -7.37 -6.08 11.75
C ASP A 187 -7.46 -7.55 11.32
N GLY A 188 -7.74 -7.77 10.04
CA GLY A 188 -7.61 -9.09 9.42
C GLY A 188 -6.31 -9.21 8.66
N VAL A 189 -5.44 -10.15 9.05
CA VAL A 189 -4.33 -10.61 8.21
C VAL A 189 -4.33 -12.13 8.21
N TYR A 190 -4.57 -12.72 7.04
CA TYR A 190 -4.55 -14.17 6.83
C TYR A 190 -3.63 -14.48 5.66
N GLU A 191 -2.62 -15.32 5.91
CA GLU A 191 -1.50 -15.51 4.98
C GLU A 191 -0.96 -14.16 4.50
N ASP A 192 -0.98 -13.91 3.19
CA ASP A 192 -0.55 -12.67 2.56
C ASP A 192 -1.70 -11.67 2.31
N THR A 193 -2.92 -11.95 2.80
CA THR A 193 -4.08 -11.12 2.55
C THR A 193 -4.41 -10.27 3.75
N VAL A 194 -4.46 -8.96 3.53
CA VAL A 194 -4.89 -7.99 4.51
C VAL A 194 -6.33 -7.63 4.21
N THR A 195 -7.21 -7.83 5.19
CA THR A 195 -8.65 -7.58 5.08
C THR A 195 -9.05 -6.49 6.05
N ARG A 196 -9.85 -5.53 5.57
CA ARG A 196 -10.42 -4.45 6.36
C ARG A 196 -11.90 -4.27 6.02
N THR A 197 -12.64 -3.66 6.93
CA THR A 197 -14.03 -3.26 6.68
C THR A 197 -14.23 -1.78 6.96
N ILE A 198 -14.82 -1.06 6.00
CA ILE A 198 -15.21 0.35 6.13
C ILE A 198 -16.42 0.61 5.24
N ASP A 199 -17.36 1.44 5.68
CA ASP A 199 -18.60 1.77 4.96
C ASP A 199 -19.37 0.52 4.46
N GLY A 200 -19.42 -0.52 5.30
CA GLY A 200 -20.08 -1.78 4.98
C GLY A 200 -19.43 -2.58 3.85
N LYS A 201 -18.20 -2.26 3.44
CA LYS A 201 -17.45 -2.97 2.39
C LYS A 201 -16.30 -3.75 2.98
N VAL A 202 -16.12 -4.98 2.54
CA VAL A 202 -14.88 -5.75 2.79
C VAL A 202 -13.87 -5.37 1.72
N LEU A 203 -12.77 -4.78 2.17
CA LEU A 203 -11.64 -4.37 1.34
C LEU A 203 -10.46 -5.30 1.60
N THR A 204 -9.76 -5.67 0.54
CA THR A 204 -8.58 -6.53 0.63
C THR A 204 -7.46 -6.03 -0.24
N TYR A 205 -6.23 -6.22 0.22
CA TYR A 205 -5.06 -6.16 -0.65
C TYR A 205 -4.08 -7.29 -0.29
N LYS A 206 -3.15 -7.58 -1.21
CA LYS A 206 -2.12 -8.60 -1.04
C LYS A 206 -0.81 -7.97 -0.55
N LEU A 207 -0.33 -8.37 0.61
CA LEU A 207 0.99 -8.06 1.15
C LEU A 207 1.94 -9.21 0.78
N SER A 208 2.31 -9.29 -0.48
CA SER A 208 3.04 -10.43 -1.05
C SER A 208 4.17 -10.01 -1.99
N GLY A 209 5.10 -10.93 -2.24
CA GLY A 209 6.20 -10.70 -3.18
C GLY A 209 5.71 -10.37 -4.60
N LYS A 210 4.56 -10.92 -5.03
CA LYS A 210 3.96 -10.56 -6.32
C LYS A 210 3.54 -9.10 -6.38
N SER A 211 2.97 -8.57 -5.29
CA SER A 211 2.61 -7.15 -5.19
C SER A 211 3.85 -6.25 -5.16
N ALA A 212 4.92 -6.67 -4.47
CA ALA A 212 6.20 -5.93 -4.49
C ALA A 212 6.81 -5.87 -5.90
N LEU A 213 6.82 -7.00 -6.63
CA LEU A 213 7.29 -7.05 -8.02
C LEU A 213 6.45 -6.16 -8.96
N GLU A 214 5.15 -6.01 -8.68
CA GLU A 214 4.29 -5.10 -9.45
C GLU A 214 4.65 -3.63 -9.18
N LEU A 215 4.93 -3.25 -7.93
CA LEU A 215 5.44 -1.92 -7.59
C LEU A 215 6.79 -1.65 -8.28
N GLU A 216 7.72 -2.60 -8.19
CA GLU A 216 9.02 -2.51 -8.85
C GLU A 216 8.87 -2.33 -10.37
N ALA A 217 8.03 -3.14 -11.01
CA ALA A 217 7.80 -3.04 -12.44
C ALA A 217 7.22 -1.68 -12.85
N ILE A 218 6.30 -1.13 -12.05
CA ILE A 218 5.74 0.22 -12.26
C ILE A 218 6.83 1.27 -12.06
N ARG A 219 7.62 1.20 -10.98
CA ARG A 219 8.70 2.15 -10.69
C ARG A 219 9.72 2.18 -11.80
N LEU A 220 10.23 1.02 -12.22
CA LEU A 220 11.23 0.92 -13.28
C LEU A 220 10.69 1.44 -14.60
N ALA A 221 9.43 1.16 -14.93
CA ALA A 221 8.78 1.70 -16.13
C ALA A 221 8.61 3.22 -16.05
N VAL A 222 8.23 3.76 -14.89
CA VAL A 222 8.15 5.20 -14.67
C VAL A 222 9.53 5.83 -14.79
N TRP A 223 10.55 5.27 -14.15
CA TRP A 223 11.92 5.79 -14.21
C TRP A 223 12.48 5.82 -15.63
N ALA A 224 12.21 4.79 -16.43
CA ALA A 224 12.62 4.72 -17.83
C ALA A 224 12.09 5.91 -18.66
N ILE A 225 10.90 6.43 -18.33
CA ILE A 225 10.28 7.58 -19.03
C ILE A 225 11.05 8.89 -18.81
N PHE A 226 11.75 9.02 -17.69
CA PHE A 226 12.54 10.20 -17.34
C PHE A 226 14.02 10.05 -17.61
N GLN A 227 14.46 8.93 -18.20
CA GLN A 227 15.83 8.77 -18.63
C GLN A 227 16.07 9.53 -19.95
N PRO A 228 17.25 10.14 -20.13
CA PRO A 228 17.61 10.72 -21.41
C PRO A 228 17.65 9.61 -22.48
N PRO A 229 17.26 9.90 -23.74
CA PRO A 229 17.48 8.98 -24.84
C PRO A 229 18.98 8.69 -25.00
N GLU A 230 19.32 7.43 -25.27
CA GLU A 230 20.69 7.02 -25.62
C GLU A 230 21.20 7.70 -26.90
#